data_AF-A0A7K8LN75-F1
#
_entry.id   AF-A0A7K8LN75-F1
#
_cell.length_a   1.000
_cell.length_b   1.000
_cell.length_c   1.000
_cell.angle_alpha   90.00
_cell.angle_beta   90.00
_cell.angle_gamma   90.00
#
_symmetry.space_group_name_H-M   'P 1'
#
loop_
_entity.id
_entity.type
_entity.pdbx_description
1 polymer ?
#
loop_
_entity_poly.entity_id
_entity_poly.type
_entity_poly.pdbx_seq_one_letter_code
_entity_poly.pdbx_strand_id
1 'polypeptide(L)'
;LRKQISRCQQAQQDFARREEECQLAAAELRERFFASCKQYGIAGDNVRQELLALVKDLPSQLSEIGAGAGALSEAIELYQACAEFVCESSAEPVVPLLRHVGSRGNTTVYEWRTGLQPSRVERPAAQEVPEQPKEDAIDWGDFTLEPSGAAGGAAADGGARDEEIDWGITLEPDPQQGDGIDWGGGEGEEVQITVLEAGTEAPEGVACGSDALTLLENPETRSQFIDELMELELFLSQRLVEMAEEADVVAVSQFQLAPAVLQGQTSARVGSLLAAARALLRQLCARSTQHLFMILASPRYVDRVSELLRQKLKQAELLLAKKEAMGQKRREALAEQGALEPKLDRLLEKTRELQKLV
;
A
#
# COMPACT_ATOMS: atom_id res chain seq x y z
N LEU A 1 -4.98 -19.95 56.46
CA LEU A 1 -6.33 -19.47 56.05
C LEU A 1 -6.34 -17.99 55.66
N ARG A 2 -6.29 -17.00 56.57
CA ARG A 2 -6.33 -15.57 56.18
C ARG A 2 -5.30 -15.18 55.11
N LYS A 3 -4.04 -15.57 55.28
CA LYS A 3 -2.97 -15.36 54.28
C LYS A 3 -3.20 -16.11 52.96
N GLN A 4 -3.90 -17.25 52.99
CA GLN A 4 -4.22 -18.01 51.76
C GLN A 4 -5.37 -17.33 51.01
N ILE A 5 -6.41 -16.89 51.72
CA ILE A 5 -7.51 -16.10 51.15
C ILE A 5 -6.98 -14.82 50.50
N SER A 6 -6.07 -14.07 51.16
CA SER A 6 -5.51 -12.86 50.54
C SER A 6 -4.68 -13.18 49.29
N ARG A 7 -3.97 -14.31 49.25
CA ARG A 7 -3.25 -14.78 48.05
C ARG A 7 -4.22 -15.13 46.93
N CYS A 8 -5.33 -15.82 47.22
CA CYS A 8 -6.37 -16.12 46.23
C CYS A 8 -7.01 -14.83 45.69
N GLN A 9 -7.24 -13.83 46.53
CA GLN A 9 -7.77 -12.52 46.12
C GLN A 9 -6.79 -11.75 45.24
N GLN A 10 -5.51 -11.72 45.61
CA GLN A 10 -4.47 -11.10 44.78
C GLN A 10 -4.34 -11.80 43.42
N ALA A 11 -4.31 -13.14 43.41
CA ALA A 11 -4.27 -13.92 42.18
C ALA A 11 -5.49 -13.63 41.28
N GLN A 12 -6.70 -13.49 41.85
CA GLN A 12 -7.89 -13.12 41.08
C GLN A 12 -7.77 -11.74 40.43
N GLN A 13 -7.23 -10.75 41.14
CA GLN A 13 -6.99 -9.40 40.58
C GLN A 13 -5.95 -9.45 39.46
N ASP A 14 -4.85 -10.17 39.65
CA ASP A 14 -3.80 -10.33 38.66
C ASP A 14 -4.31 -11.04 37.39
N PHE A 15 -5.11 -12.11 37.53
CA PHE A 15 -5.71 -12.81 36.40
C PHE A 15 -6.76 -11.95 35.69
N ALA A 16 -7.59 -11.20 36.43
CA ALA A 16 -8.56 -10.27 35.83
C ALA A 16 -7.87 -9.18 35.00
N ARG A 17 -6.79 -8.59 35.53
CA ARG A 17 -5.97 -7.62 34.81
C ARG A 17 -5.37 -8.22 33.53
N ARG A 18 -4.79 -9.43 33.62
CA ARG A 18 -4.22 -10.13 32.45
C ARG A 18 -5.28 -10.52 31.40
N GLU A 19 -6.50 -10.86 31.82
CA GLU A 19 -7.62 -11.10 30.89
C GLU A 19 -7.94 -9.84 30.07
N GLU A 20 -7.98 -8.68 30.74
CA GLU A 20 -8.24 -7.39 30.10
C GLU A 20 -7.10 -6.99 29.15
N GLU A 21 -5.84 -7.11 29.59
CA GLU A 21 -4.66 -6.87 28.74
C GLU A 21 -4.67 -7.75 27.48
N CYS A 22 -4.93 -9.06 27.63
CA CYS A 22 -5.03 -9.98 26.49
C CYS A 22 -6.21 -9.62 25.56
N GLN A 23 -7.34 -9.17 26.11
CA GLN A 23 -8.49 -8.77 25.32
C GLN A 23 -8.21 -7.53 24.49
N LEU A 24 -7.60 -6.50 25.09
CA LEU A 24 -7.26 -5.25 24.41
C LEU A 24 -6.24 -5.52 23.30
N ALA A 25 -5.17 -6.26 23.59
CA ALA A 25 -4.16 -6.61 22.59
C ALA A 25 -4.73 -7.47 21.44
N ALA A 26 -5.65 -8.40 21.73
CA ALA A 26 -6.32 -9.17 20.68
C ALA A 26 -7.23 -8.29 19.79
N ALA A 27 -7.92 -7.32 20.38
CA ALA A 27 -8.76 -6.38 19.64
C ALA A 27 -7.92 -5.48 18.72
N GLU A 28 -6.80 -4.95 19.21
CA GLU A 28 -5.86 -4.14 18.44
C GLU A 28 -5.27 -4.89 17.25
N LEU A 29 -4.85 -6.15 17.43
CA LEU A 29 -4.35 -6.98 16.32
C LEU A 29 -5.42 -7.26 15.26
N ARG A 30 -6.67 -7.47 15.67
CA ARG A 30 -7.80 -7.64 14.74
C ARG A 30 -8.10 -6.37 13.98
N GLU A 31 -8.09 -5.22 14.66
CA GLU A 31 -8.28 -3.93 14.00
C GLU A 31 -7.19 -3.67 12.96
N ARG A 32 -5.92 -3.93 13.31
CA ARG A 32 -4.79 -3.86 12.36
C ARG A 32 -4.95 -4.82 11.19
N PHE A 33 -5.45 -6.04 11.42
CA PHE A 33 -5.74 -6.99 10.34
C PHE A 33 -6.79 -6.44 9.38
N PHE A 34 -7.93 -5.95 9.89
CA PHE A 34 -8.99 -5.39 9.05
C PHE A 34 -8.58 -4.09 8.36
N ALA A 35 -7.78 -3.24 9.02
CA ALA A 35 -7.20 -2.06 8.40
C ALA A 35 -6.29 -2.43 7.23
N SER A 36 -5.41 -3.43 7.39
CA SER A 36 -4.60 -3.95 6.29
C SER A 36 -5.48 -4.55 5.18
N CYS A 37 -6.52 -5.34 5.50
CA CYS A 37 -7.45 -5.87 4.49
C CYS A 37 -8.10 -4.76 3.65
N LYS A 38 -8.53 -3.66 4.28
CA LYS A 38 -9.07 -2.49 3.58
C LYS A 38 -8.06 -1.85 2.63
N GLN A 39 -6.78 -1.78 2.99
CA GLN A 39 -5.72 -1.23 2.12
C GLN A 39 -5.55 -2.06 0.83
N TYR A 40 -5.75 -3.37 0.91
CA TYR A 40 -5.74 -4.26 -0.25
C TYR A 40 -7.09 -4.33 -0.99
N GLY A 41 -8.15 -3.71 -0.46
CA GLY A 41 -9.50 -3.77 -1.04
C GLY A 41 -10.20 -5.12 -0.84
N ILE A 42 -9.84 -5.87 0.21
CA ILE A 42 -10.38 -7.20 0.51
C ILE A 42 -11.18 -7.19 1.83
N ALA A 43 -12.13 -8.12 1.97
CA ALA A 43 -12.92 -8.32 3.18
C ALA A 43 -12.13 -9.05 4.27
N GLY A 44 -11.27 -9.99 3.88
CA GLY A 44 -10.39 -10.73 4.79
C GLY A 44 -10.89 -12.12 5.20
N ASP A 45 -11.87 -12.69 4.51
CA ASP A 45 -12.40 -14.03 4.75
C ASP A 45 -11.45 -15.11 4.22
N ASN A 46 -11.06 -14.98 2.95
CA ASN A 46 -10.02 -15.81 2.33
C ASN A 46 -9.08 -14.93 1.52
N VAL A 47 -8.18 -14.26 2.25
CA VAL A 47 -7.18 -13.31 1.72
C VAL A 47 -6.57 -13.76 0.40
N ARG A 48 -6.12 -15.02 0.30
CA ARG A 48 -5.49 -15.52 -0.92
C ARG A 48 -6.44 -15.54 -2.11
N GLN A 49 -7.67 -16.02 -1.92
CA GLN A 49 -8.65 -16.09 -3.00
C GLN A 49 -9.15 -14.70 -3.41
N GLU A 50 -9.35 -13.80 -2.45
CA GLU A 50 -9.76 -12.43 -2.70
C GLU A 50 -8.70 -11.65 -3.48
N LEU A 51 -7.43 -11.75 -3.09
CA LEU A 51 -6.32 -11.14 -3.84
C LEU A 51 -6.21 -11.69 -5.26
N LEU A 52 -6.35 -13.01 -5.45
CA LEU A 52 -6.35 -13.62 -6.78
C LEU A 52 -7.55 -13.20 -7.63
N ALA A 53 -8.71 -12.95 -7.02
CA ALA A 53 -9.88 -12.44 -7.73
C ALA A 53 -9.63 -11.01 -8.23
N LEU A 54 -9.08 -10.13 -7.39
CA LEU A 54 -8.74 -8.76 -7.80
C LEU A 54 -7.76 -8.71 -8.97
N VAL A 55 -6.80 -9.63 -9.03
CA VAL A 55 -5.85 -9.73 -10.15
C VAL A 55 -6.54 -10.17 -11.45
N LYS A 56 -7.57 -11.03 -11.36
CA LYS A 56 -8.35 -11.44 -12.53
C LYS A 56 -9.19 -10.29 -13.08
N ASP A 57 -9.66 -9.40 -12.22
CA ASP A 57 -10.48 -8.24 -12.59
C ASP A 57 -9.64 -7.03 -13.01
N LEU A 58 -8.34 -7.04 -12.72
CA LEU A 58 -7.42 -5.94 -13.01
C LEU A 58 -7.38 -5.54 -14.50
N PRO A 59 -7.32 -6.45 -15.50
CA PRO A 59 -7.31 -6.05 -16.91
C PRO A 59 -8.55 -5.23 -17.31
N SER A 60 -9.74 -5.60 -16.80
CA SER A 60 -10.96 -4.81 -17.01
C SER A 60 -10.87 -3.44 -16.33
N GLN A 61 -10.35 -3.36 -15.10
CA GLN A 61 -10.16 -2.09 -14.40
C GLN A 61 -9.20 -1.16 -15.15
N LEU A 62 -8.09 -1.69 -15.68
CA LEU A 62 -7.14 -0.92 -16.48
C LEU A 62 -7.75 -0.47 -17.82
N SER A 63 -8.59 -1.29 -18.43
CA SER A 63 -9.33 -0.90 -19.63
C SER A 63 -10.31 0.25 -19.35
N GLU A 64 -11.03 0.21 -18.23
CA GLU A 64 -11.92 1.29 -17.79
C GLU A 64 -11.16 2.59 -17.50
N ILE A 65 -10.02 2.52 -16.80
CA ILE A 65 -9.15 3.67 -16.55
C ILE A 65 -8.65 4.26 -17.88
N GLY A 66 -8.19 3.41 -18.80
CA GLY A 66 -7.74 3.84 -20.13
C GLY A 66 -8.86 4.50 -20.94
N ALA A 67 -10.09 3.97 -20.87
CA ALA A 67 -11.26 4.60 -21.50
C ALA A 67 -11.58 5.97 -20.89
N GLY A 68 -11.36 6.13 -19.58
CA GLY A 68 -11.51 7.41 -18.89
C GLY A 68 -10.56 8.50 -19.40
N ALA A 69 -9.39 8.14 -19.95
CA ALA A 69 -8.45 9.09 -20.54
C ALA A 69 -9.06 9.87 -21.74
N GLY A 70 -10.08 9.33 -22.41
CA GLY A 70 -10.81 10.04 -23.47
C GLY A 70 -11.51 11.31 -22.98
N ALA A 71 -11.81 11.43 -21.68
CA ALA A 71 -12.36 12.66 -21.10
C ALA A 71 -11.34 13.81 -21.08
N LEU A 72 -10.05 13.53 -21.30
CA LEU A 72 -8.98 14.52 -21.27
C LEU A 72 -8.63 15.09 -22.65
N SER A 73 -9.31 14.68 -23.73
CA SER A 73 -8.98 15.15 -25.09
C SER A 73 -8.94 16.68 -25.21
N GLU A 74 -9.92 17.36 -24.63
CA GLU A 74 -9.96 18.83 -24.62
C GLU A 74 -8.80 19.45 -23.81
N ALA A 75 -8.43 18.82 -22.69
CA ALA A 75 -7.29 19.29 -21.90
C ALA A 75 -5.97 19.15 -22.65
N ILE A 76 -5.80 18.06 -23.39
CA ILE A 76 -4.63 17.81 -24.23
C ILE A 76 -4.59 18.80 -25.40
N GLU A 77 -5.72 19.10 -26.04
CA GLU A 77 -5.83 20.12 -27.08
C GLU A 77 -5.50 21.52 -26.55
N LEU A 78 -6.00 21.85 -25.36
CA LEU A 78 -5.67 23.10 -24.68
C LEU A 78 -4.17 23.21 -24.38
N TYR A 79 -3.56 22.12 -23.90
CA TYR A 79 -2.14 22.09 -23.60
C TYR A 79 -1.28 22.24 -24.87
N GLN A 80 -1.62 21.49 -25.92
CA GLN A 80 -0.96 21.58 -27.22
C GLN A 80 -1.02 23.02 -27.78
N ALA A 81 -2.21 23.63 -27.80
CA ALA A 81 -2.39 25.00 -28.29
C ALA A 81 -1.58 26.01 -27.48
N CYS A 82 -1.48 25.82 -26.15
CA CYS A 82 -0.68 26.68 -25.29
C CYS A 82 0.82 26.53 -25.58
N ALA A 83 1.31 25.30 -25.68
CA ALA A 83 2.71 25.02 -26.00
C ALA A 83 3.11 25.59 -27.36
N GLU A 84 2.29 25.40 -28.39
CA GLU A 84 2.51 25.96 -29.73
C GLU A 84 2.53 27.50 -29.72
N PHE A 85 1.61 28.12 -28.97
CA PHE A 85 1.50 29.58 -28.89
C PHE A 85 2.64 30.22 -28.10
N VAL A 86 3.01 29.65 -26.94
CA VAL A 86 4.00 30.23 -26.03
C VAL A 86 5.43 29.89 -26.44
N CYS A 87 5.68 28.66 -26.90
CA CYS A 87 7.02 28.18 -27.19
C CYS A 87 7.41 28.30 -28.67
N GLU A 88 6.51 28.76 -29.55
CA GLU A 88 6.71 28.84 -31.02
C GLU A 88 7.27 27.52 -31.62
N SER A 89 7.02 26.40 -30.94
CA SER A 89 7.57 25.08 -31.24
C SER A 89 6.53 24.28 -32.01
N SER A 90 6.83 23.85 -33.24
CA SER A 90 5.82 23.33 -34.19
C SER A 90 5.87 21.83 -34.49
N ALA A 91 6.79 21.09 -33.87
CA ALA A 91 7.02 19.65 -34.08
C ALA A 91 6.08 18.67 -33.35
N GLU A 92 6.20 18.68 -32.03
CA GLU A 92 6.02 17.47 -31.26
C GLU A 92 4.67 17.44 -30.52
N PRO A 93 3.97 16.30 -30.55
CA PRO A 93 2.74 16.12 -29.80
C PRO A 93 3.03 16.15 -28.30
N VAL A 94 2.41 17.07 -27.55
CA VAL A 94 2.44 17.03 -26.07
C VAL A 94 1.76 15.76 -25.57
N VAL A 95 2.27 15.15 -24.49
CA VAL A 95 1.72 13.96 -23.83
C VAL A 95 1.25 12.86 -24.82
N PRO A 96 2.18 12.33 -25.64
CA PRO A 96 1.83 11.50 -26.80
C PRO A 96 1.19 10.16 -26.41
N LEU A 97 1.60 9.54 -25.31
CA LEU A 97 1.02 8.29 -24.84
C LEU A 97 -0.39 8.50 -24.27
N LEU A 98 -0.59 9.56 -23.48
CA LEU A 98 -1.89 9.94 -22.95
C LEU A 98 -2.90 10.24 -24.08
N ARG A 99 -2.44 10.92 -25.14
CA ARG A 99 -3.26 11.18 -26.34
C ARG A 99 -3.63 9.89 -27.07
N HIS A 100 -2.70 8.93 -27.19
CA HIS A 100 -2.98 7.64 -27.80
C HIS A 100 -3.99 6.83 -26.99
N VAL A 101 -3.82 6.74 -25.67
CA VAL A 101 -4.77 6.04 -24.79
C VAL A 101 -6.14 6.72 -24.80
N GLY A 102 -6.20 8.06 -24.84
CA GLY A 102 -7.47 8.78 -24.93
C GLY A 102 -8.25 8.53 -26.23
N SER A 103 -7.56 8.23 -27.34
CA SER A 103 -8.17 8.01 -28.65
C SER A 103 -8.42 6.54 -28.99
N ARG A 104 -7.52 5.64 -28.57
CA ARG A 104 -7.56 4.20 -28.89
C ARG A 104 -7.81 3.29 -27.68
N GLY A 105 -7.76 3.83 -26.47
CA GLY A 105 -7.89 3.06 -25.23
C GLY A 105 -6.58 2.36 -24.82
N ASN A 106 -6.69 1.48 -23.82
CA ASN A 106 -5.58 0.70 -23.28
C ASN A 106 -5.17 -0.44 -24.23
N THR A 107 -4.50 -0.08 -25.33
CA THR A 107 -3.99 -0.99 -26.37
C THR A 107 -2.74 -1.75 -25.91
N THR A 108 -2.24 -2.67 -26.74
CA THR A 108 -0.95 -3.34 -26.49
C THR A 108 0.23 -2.39 -26.69
N VAL A 109 1.34 -2.63 -25.98
CA VAL A 109 2.60 -1.91 -26.20
C VAL A 109 3.10 -2.07 -27.65
N TYR A 110 2.86 -3.24 -28.27
CA TYR A 110 3.13 -3.45 -29.70
C TYR A 110 2.43 -2.43 -30.60
N GLU A 111 1.11 -2.24 -30.42
CA GLU A 111 0.34 -1.29 -31.22
C GLU A 111 0.82 0.14 -31.03
N TRP A 112 1.22 0.51 -29.81
CA TRP A 112 1.78 1.82 -29.52
C TRP A 112 3.13 2.04 -30.23
N ARG A 113 4.05 1.08 -30.16
CA ARG A 113 5.40 1.20 -30.74
C ARG A 113 5.38 1.15 -32.28
N THR A 114 4.53 0.31 -32.86
CA THR A 114 4.50 0.07 -34.31
C THR A 114 3.42 0.86 -35.06
N GLY A 115 2.42 1.38 -34.34
CA GLY A 115 1.23 2.00 -34.92
C GLY A 115 0.22 1.00 -35.54
N LEU A 116 0.53 -0.31 -35.53
CA LEU A 116 -0.26 -1.37 -36.16
C LEU A 116 -0.84 -2.32 -35.11
N GLN A 117 -2.09 -2.73 -35.30
CA GLN A 117 -2.70 -3.73 -34.42
C GLN A 117 -2.04 -5.10 -34.63
N PRO A 118 -1.67 -5.80 -33.54
CA PRO A 118 -1.10 -7.14 -33.67
C PRO A 118 -2.14 -8.13 -34.19
N SER A 119 -1.71 -8.99 -35.11
CA SER A 119 -2.53 -10.10 -35.63
C SER A 119 -2.71 -11.21 -34.58
N ARG A 120 -1.75 -11.37 -33.66
CA ARG A 120 -1.77 -12.33 -32.57
C ARG A 120 -1.03 -11.76 -31.35
N VAL A 121 -1.56 -12.03 -30.16
CA VAL A 121 -0.96 -11.60 -28.89
C VAL A 121 -0.56 -12.85 -28.08
N GLU A 122 0.73 -13.00 -27.81
CA GLU A 122 1.29 -14.05 -26.96
C GLU A 122 1.69 -13.45 -25.60
N ARG A 123 0.74 -13.47 -24.65
CA ARG A 123 0.99 -12.96 -23.29
C ARG A 123 2.08 -13.79 -22.59
N PRO A 124 3.00 -13.15 -21.84
CA PRO A 124 3.94 -13.87 -20.99
C PRO A 124 3.20 -14.83 -20.07
N ALA A 125 3.61 -16.10 -20.02
CA ALA A 125 3.06 -17.05 -19.08
C ALA A 125 3.31 -16.54 -17.66
N ALA A 126 2.27 -16.48 -16.83
CA ALA A 126 2.45 -16.31 -15.40
C ALA A 126 3.37 -17.43 -14.92
N GLN A 127 4.49 -17.09 -14.31
CA GLN A 127 5.48 -18.07 -13.87
C GLN A 127 4.83 -18.95 -12.78
N GLU A 128 4.27 -20.10 -13.17
CA GLU A 128 3.78 -21.12 -12.23
C GLU A 128 5.00 -21.77 -11.59
N VAL A 129 5.36 -21.29 -10.40
CA VAL A 129 6.41 -21.91 -9.60
C VAL A 129 5.78 -23.08 -8.81
N PRO A 130 6.36 -24.29 -8.84
CA PRO A 130 5.85 -25.44 -8.11
C PRO A 130 5.72 -25.14 -6.60
N GLU A 131 4.66 -25.66 -5.98
CA GLU A 131 4.39 -25.53 -4.54
C GLU A 131 5.65 -25.88 -3.74
N GLN A 132 6.14 -24.92 -2.94
CA GLN A 132 7.17 -25.23 -1.95
C GLN A 132 6.58 -26.20 -0.91
N PRO A 133 7.34 -27.20 -0.45
CA PRO A 133 6.86 -28.13 0.57
C PRO A 133 6.50 -27.35 1.84
N LYS A 134 5.42 -27.77 2.50
CA LYS A 134 5.00 -27.22 3.79
C LYS A 134 6.15 -27.39 4.78
N GLU A 135 6.83 -26.29 5.10
CA GLU A 135 7.75 -26.31 6.22
C GLU A 135 6.97 -26.48 7.52
N ASP A 136 7.42 -27.44 8.30
CA ASP A 136 6.84 -27.88 9.55
C ASP A 136 6.70 -26.74 10.56
N ALA A 137 5.74 -26.93 11.46
CA ALA A 137 5.39 -26.05 12.56
C ALA A 137 6.62 -25.40 13.23
N ILE A 138 6.85 -24.12 12.94
CA ILE A 138 7.74 -23.30 13.76
C ILE A 138 7.01 -23.04 15.09
N ASP A 139 7.56 -23.64 16.14
CA ASP A 139 7.20 -23.43 17.54
C ASP A 139 7.65 -22.03 18.00
N TRP A 140 6.72 -21.08 17.98
CA TRP A 140 6.94 -19.72 18.46
C TRP A 140 6.64 -19.63 19.96
N GLY A 141 7.52 -20.25 20.76
CA GLY A 141 7.48 -20.23 22.21
C GLY A 141 7.36 -18.82 22.82
N ASP A 142 6.67 -18.79 23.96
CA ASP A 142 6.44 -17.71 24.93
C ASP A 142 7.18 -16.37 24.69
N PHE A 143 6.48 -15.40 24.10
CA PHE A 143 6.89 -14.00 24.18
C PHE A 143 6.51 -13.46 25.57
N THR A 144 7.46 -13.53 26.51
CA THR A 144 7.38 -12.80 27.76
C THR A 144 7.46 -11.31 27.46
N LEU A 145 6.33 -10.62 27.48
CA LEU A 145 6.27 -9.18 27.65
C LEU A 145 6.87 -8.87 29.04
N GLU A 146 8.15 -8.51 29.08
CA GLU A 146 8.71 -7.91 30.28
C GLU A 146 8.00 -6.57 30.54
N PRO A 147 7.57 -6.32 31.80
CA PRO A 147 7.00 -5.04 32.15
C PRO A 147 8.16 -4.03 32.18
N SER A 148 8.07 -2.99 31.35
CA SER A 148 8.95 -1.83 31.46
C SER A 148 8.97 -1.36 32.93
N GLY A 149 10.12 -1.52 33.56
CA GLY A 149 10.38 -1.07 34.92
C GLY A 149 10.33 0.45 34.97
N ALA A 150 9.44 0.97 35.81
CA ALA A 150 9.35 2.39 36.12
C ALA A 150 10.67 2.90 36.73
N ALA A 151 11.31 3.87 36.06
CA ALA A 151 12.19 4.83 36.71
C ALA A 151 12.22 6.15 35.91
N GLY A 152 11.41 7.12 36.35
CA GLY A 152 11.81 8.53 36.46
C GLY A 152 11.94 9.37 35.20
N GLY A 153 10.87 10.12 34.89
CA GLY A 153 10.99 11.56 34.61
C GLY A 153 11.15 12.01 33.16
N ALA A 154 10.05 12.43 32.55
CA ALA A 154 9.86 13.75 31.92
C ALA A 154 8.63 13.70 31.00
N ALA A 155 7.78 14.72 31.12
CA ALA A 155 6.61 14.91 30.26
C ALA A 155 7.03 15.20 28.82
N ALA A 156 6.38 14.55 27.84
CA ALA A 156 6.14 15.11 26.51
C ALA A 156 5.13 14.23 25.74
N ASP A 157 3.96 14.82 25.52
CA ASP A 157 3.14 14.80 24.31
C ASP A 157 2.64 13.47 23.72
N GLY A 158 1.31 13.41 23.56
CA GLY A 158 0.61 12.35 22.85
C GLY A 158 0.80 12.50 21.35
N GLY A 159 1.49 11.55 20.74
CA GLY A 159 1.58 11.41 19.29
C GLY A 159 1.40 9.95 18.93
N ALA A 160 0.20 9.58 18.50
CA ALA A 160 -0.03 8.35 17.76
C ALA A 160 0.88 8.40 16.53
N ARG A 161 1.96 7.62 16.53
CA ARG A 161 2.71 7.35 15.31
C ARG A 161 2.02 6.15 14.67
N ASP A 162 1.28 6.44 13.60
CA ASP A 162 1.00 5.46 12.56
C ASP A 162 2.35 4.82 12.21
N GLU A 163 2.54 3.56 12.59
CA GLU A 163 3.51 2.69 11.95
C GLU A 163 2.96 2.38 10.56
N GLU A 164 3.08 3.38 9.69
CA GLU A 164 3.02 3.24 8.26
C GLU A 164 4.06 2.17 7.89
N ILE A 165 3.58 1.03 7.40
CA ILE A 165 4.45 -0.06 6.97
C ILE A 165 5.19 0.44 5.73
N ASP A 166 6.41 0.89 5.96
CA ASP A 166 7.38 1.29 4.96
C ASP A 166 7.74 0.07 4.10
N TRP A 167 7.32 0.09 2.83
CA TRP A 167 7.77 -0.84 1.80
C TRP A 167 8.87 -0.21 0.93
N GLY A 168 9.56 0.80 1.46
CA GLY A 168 10.68 1.49 0.87
C GLY A 168 11.89 0.56 0.73
N ILE A 169 12.26 0.33 -0.52
CA ILE A 169 13.62 0.02 -0.91
C ILE A 169 14.51 1.16 -0.35
N THR A 170 15.23 0.90 0.73
CA THR A 170 16.32 1.77 1.17
C THR A 170 17.52 1.49 0.27
N LEU A 171 17.77 2.34 -0.73
CA LEU A 171 19.10 2.45 -1.31
C LEU A 171 19.95 3.25 -0.30
N GLU A 172 20.56 2.54 0.66
CA GLU A 172 21.60 3.15 1.49
C GLU A 172 22.82 3.46 0.60
N PRO A 173 23.33 4.70 0.58
CA PRO A 173 24.68 4.94 0.10
C PRO A 173 25.66 4.41 1.14
N ASP A 174 26.42 3.38 0.77
CA ASP A 174 27.47 2.78 1.60
C ASP A 174 28.49 3.84 2.05
N PRO A 175 28.77 4.00 3.36
CA PRO A 175 29.78 4.92 3.82
C PRO A 175 31.18 4.32 3.62
N GLN A 176 31.87 4.83 2.59
CA GLN A 176 33.32 4.89 2.41
C GLN A 176 34.18 4.24 3.53
N GLN A 177 34.78 3.09 3.21
CA GLN A 177 36.15 2.82 3.61
C GLN A 177 37.02 2.87 2.36
N GLY A 178 37.96 3.82 2.38
CA GLY A 178 38.79 4.16 1.25
C GLY A 178 39.75 3.05 0.87
N ASP A 179 39.83 2.82 -0.43
CA ASP A 179 41.13 2.69 -1.08
C ASP A 179 41.06 3.52 -2.36
N GLY A 180 41.99 4.47 -2.49
CA GLY A 180 42.00 5.45 -3.57
C GLY A 180 42.23 4.76 -4.91
N ILE A 181 41.22 4.81 -5.78
CA ILE A 181 41.40 4.40 -7.18
C ILE A 181 42.14 5.55 -7.88
N ASP A 182 43.43 5.29 -8.12
CA ASP A 182 44.37 6.11 -8.85
C ASP A 182 43.94 6.24 -10.33
N TRP A 183 43.50 7.44 -10.73
CA TRP A 183 43.24 7.78 -12.13
C TRP A 183 44.54 8.23 -12.83
N GLY A 184 45.61 7.45 -12.62
CA GLY A 184 46.89 7.58 -13.31
C GLY A 184 46.81 6.92 -14.69
N GLY A 185 47.03 7.71 -15.73
CA GLY A 185 46.82 7.33 -17.13
C GLY A 185 47.57 6.09 -17.59
N GLY A 186 46.86 5.27 -18.38
CA GLY A 186 47.41 4.18 -19.18
C GLY A 186 46.45 3.87 -20.31
N GLU A 187 46.90 4.09 -21.56
CA GLU A 187 46.20 3.75 -22.79
C GLU A 187 45.78 2.27 -22.78
N GLY A 188 44.48 1.99 -22.94
CA GLY A 188 43.95 0.63 -22.98
C GLY A 188 42.46 0.61 -23.32
N GLU A 189 42.18 0.40 -24.60
CA GLU A 189 40.93 -0.05 -25.24
C GLU A 189 39.58 0.37 -24.62
N GLU A 190 38.88 1.23 -25.34
CA GLU A 190 37.46 1.55 -25.13
C GLU A 190 36.61 0.27 -25.11
N VAL A 191 36.22 -0.17 -23.91
CA VAL A 191 35.19 -1.20 -23.76
C VAL A 191 33.85 -0.55 -24.13
N GLN A 192 33.48 -0.72 -25.39
CA GLN A 192 32.18 -0.35 -25.94
C GLN A 192 31.12 -1.26 -25.29
N ILE A 193 30.48 -0.77 -24.22
CA ILE A 193 29.30 -1.42 -23.63
C ILE A 193 28.18 -1.30 -24.66
N THR A 194 28.02 -2.35 -25.46
CA THR A 194 26.89 -2.52 -26.36
C THR A 194 25.66 -2.85 -25.50
N VAL A 195 24.76 -1.89 -25.39
CA VAL A 195 23.40 -2.15 -24.91
C VAL A 195 22.77 -3.07 -25.95
N LEU A 196 22.72 -4.37 -25.64
CA LEU A 196 21.94 -5.33 -26.40
C LEU A 196 20.47 -4.99 -26.19
N GLU A 197 19.93 -4.22 -27.14
CA GLU A 197 18.49 -4.09 -27.35
C GLU A 197 17.94 -5.52 -27.47
N ALA A 198 17.22 -5.98 -26.45
CA ALA A 198 16.58 -7.29 -26.45
C ALA A 198 15.36 -7.26 -27.38
N GLY A 199 15.58 -6.94 -28.66
CA GLY A 199 14.66 -7.20 -29.74
C GLY A 199 14.57 -8.71 -29.88
N THR A 200 13.60 -9.32 -29.22
CA THR A 200 13.16 -10.65 -29.60
C THR A 200 12.69 -10.53 -31.05
N GLU A 201 13.33 -11.25 -31.96
CA GLU A 201 12.90 -11.42 -33.36
C GLU A 201 11.54 -12.15 -33.35
N ALA A 202 10.50 -11.45 -32.93
CA ALA A 202 9.13 -11.92 -33.02
C ALA A 202 8.69 -11.76 -34.49
N PRO A 203 7.99 -12.75 -35.06
CA PRO A 203 7.44 -12.63 -36.40
C PRO A 203 6.58 -11.35 -36.51
N GLU A 204 6.73 -10.65 -37.62
CA GLU A 204 6.04 -9.40 -37.90
C GLU A 204 4.52 -9.57 -37.68
N GLY A 205 3.92 -8.68 -36.89
CA GLY A 205 2.51 -8.74 -36.52
C GLY A 205 2.17 -9.61 -35.30
N VAL A 206 3.13 -10.16 -34.56
CA VAL A 206 2.89 -10.88 -33.30
C VAL A 206 3.44 -10.10 -32.11
N ALA A 207 2.57 -9.72 -31.18
CA ALA A 207 2.98 -9.09 -29.92
C ALA A 207 3.42 -10.17 -28.92
N CYS A 208 4.70 -10.16 -28.54
CA CYS A 208 5.31 -11.14 -27.62
C CYS A 208 6.01 -10.42 -26.46
N GLY A 209 6.25 -11.12 -25.35
CA GLY A 209 7.04 -10.58 -24.23
C GLY A 209 6.41 -9.32 -23.61
N SER A 210 7.22 -8.26 -23.45
CA SER A 210 6.75 -6.95 -22.94
C SER A 210 5.71 -6.29 -23.85
N ASP A 211 5.77 -6.58 -25.15
CA ASP A 211 4.97 -5.92 -26.17
C ASP A 211 3.55 -6.48 -26.24
N ALA A 212 3.35 -7.69 -25.69
CA ALA A 212 2.05 -8.34 -25.53
C ALA A 212 1.21 -7.77 -24.37
N LEU A 213 1.84 -7.06 -23.44
CA LEU A 213 1.14 -6.40 -22.33
C LEU A 213 0.40 -5.15 -22.84
N THR A 214 -0.69 -4.78 -22.17
CA THR A 214 -1.33 -3.49 -22.41
C THR A 214 -0.49 -2.35 -21.85
N LEU A 215 -0.73 -1.13 -22.34
CA LEU A 215 0.03 0.07 -21.94
C LEU A 215 0.01 0.34 -20.44
N LEU A 216 -1.10 0.06 -19.77
CA LEU A 216 -1.22 0.24 -18.32
C LEU A 216 -0.77 -0.99 -17.50
N GLU A 217 -0.65 -2.17 -18.13
CA GLU A 217 -0.07 -3.37 -17.49
C GLU A 217 1.47 -3.29 -17.48
N ASN A 218 2.07 -2.87 -18.60
CA ASN A 218 3.52 -2.74 -18.73
C ASN A 218 4.05 -1.61 -17.82
N PRO A 219 5.09 -1.88 -16.98
CA PRO A 219 5.56 -0.92 -15.99
C PRO A 219 6.19 0.33 -16.61
N GLU A 220 6.89 0.22 -17.74
CA GLU A 220 7.55 1.36 -18.39
C GLU A 220 6.52 2.33 -18.96
N THR A 221 5.58 1.82 -19.77
CA THR A 221 4.53 2.65 -20.36
C THR A 221 3.53 3.14 -19.32
N ARG A 222 3.26 2.38 -18.25
CA ARG A 222 2.45 2.86 -17.14
C ARG A 222 3.10 4.05 -16.43
N SER A 223 4.40 3.99 -16.14
CA SER A 223 5.12 5.11 -15.53
C SER A 223 5.07 6.34 -16.44
N GLN A 224 5.38 6.17 -17.73
CA GLN A 224 5.25 7.26 -18.71
C GLN A 224 3.83 7.85 -18.75
N PHE A 225 2.80 7.00 -18.72
CA PHE A 225 1.41 7.46 -18.71
C PHE A 225 1.08 8.28 -17.46
N ILE A 226 1.59 7.87 -16.29
CA ILE A 226 1.42 8.62 -15.03
C ILE A 226 2.17 9.95 -15.11
N ASP A 227 3.40 9.96 -15.61
CA ASP A 227 4.21 11.18 -15.75
C ASP A 227 3.52 12.20 -16.68
N GLU A 228 3.05 11.76 -17.85
CA GLU A 228 2.30 12.61 -18.79
C GLU A 228 0.97 13.10 -18.20
N LEU A 229 0.30 12.28 -17.38
CA LEU A 229 -0.93 12.68 -16.70
C LEU A 229 -0.66 13.71 -15.58
N MET A 230 0.46 13.58 -14.87
CA MET A 230 0.93 14.56 -13.89
C MET A 230 1.35 15.88 -14.56
N GLU A 231 2.02 15.81 -15.71
CA GLU A 231 2.36 16.97 -16.54
C GLU A 231 1.09 17.75 -16.93
N LEU A 232 0.07 17.05 -17.42
CA LEU A 232 -1.21 17.67 -17.76
C LEU A 232 -1.93 18.24 -16.52
N GLU A 233 -1.89 17.54 -15.38
CA GLU A 233 -2.42 18.07 -14.11
C GLU A 233 -1.74 19.39 -13.73
N LEU A 234 -0.41 19.43 -13.78
CA LEU A 234 0.38 20.60 -13.42
C LEU A 234 0.06 21.77 -14.35
N PHE A 235 0.02 21.54 -15.66
CA PHE A 235 -0.40 22.53 -16.64
C PHE A 235 -1.78 23.12 -16.31
N LEU A 236 -2.79 22.28 -16.10
CA LEU A 236 -4.15 22.73 -15.82
C LEU A 236 -4.23 23.47 -14.48
N SER A 237 -3.48 23.03 -13.47
CA SER A 237 -3.42 23.67 -12.17
C SER A 237 -2.82 25.07 -12.24
N GLN A 238 -1.72 25.22 -12.98
CA GLN A 238 -1.05 26.48 -13.24
C GLN A 238 -1.97 27.42 -14.02
N ARG A 239 -2.63 26.92 -15.07
CA ARG A 239 -3.57 27.71 -15.87
C ARG A 239 -4.75 28.23 -15.05
N LEU A 240 -5.25 27.42 -14.10
CA LEU A 240 -6.33 27.83 -13.23
C LEU A 240 -5.91 28.97 -12.27
N VAL A 241 -4.68 28.93 -11.76
CA VAL A 241 -4.10 30.01 -10.93
C VAL A 241 -3.95 31.29 -11.75
N GLU A 242 -3.37 31.20 -12.96
CA GLU A 242 -3.24 32.35 -13.86
C GLU A 242 -4.59 33.01 -14.14
N MET A 243 -5.61 32.22 -14.47
CA MET A 243 -6.97 32.74 -14.72
C MET A 243 -7.62 33.39 -13.49
N ALA A 244 -7.18 33.05 -12.26
CA ALA A 244 -7.64 33.68 -11.03
C ALA A 244 -6.89 34.99 -10.74
N GLU A 245 -5.63 35.11 -11.19
CA GLU A 245 -4.79 36.30 -11.07
C GLU A 245 -4.98 37.30 -12.24
N GLU A 246 -5.56 36.86 -13.36
CA GLU A 246 -5.88 37.60 -14.60
C GLU A 246 -6.91 38.76 -14.44
N ALA A 247 -7.05 39.34 -13.24
CA ALA A 247 -7.61 40.67 -13.04
C ALA A 247 -6.71 41.81 -13.57
N ASP A 248 -5.48 41.48 -13.99
CA ASP A 248 -4.51 42.44 -14.53
C ASP A 248 -4.64 42.62 -16.06
N VAL A 249 -4.80 43.86 -16.50
CA VAL A 249 -5.12 44.26 -17.89
C VAL A 249 -4.06 43.80 -18.90
N VAL A 250 -2.84 43.54 -18.43
CA VAL A 250 -1.69 43.13 -19.25
C VAL A 250 -1.82 41.70 -19.75
N ALA A 251 -2.36 40.77 -18.95
CA ALA A 251 -2.52 39.37 -19.34
C ALA A 251 -3.59 39.19 -20.44
N VAL A 252 -4.67 39.98 -20.37
CA VAL A 252 -5.72 40.02 -21.41
C VAL A 252 -5.16 40.47 -22.77
N SER A 253 -4.10 41.30 -22.79
CA SER A 253 -3.46 41.76 -24.02
C SER A 253 -2.57 40.69 -24.68
N GLN A 254 -1.98 39.78 -23.90
CA GLN A 254 -1.04 38.76 -24.39
C GLN A 254 -1.75 37.65 -25.17
N PHE A 255 -2.99 37.29 -24.79
CA PHE A 255 -3.76 36.24 -25.45
C PHE A 255 -4.66 36.73 -26.60
N GLN A 256 -4.60 37.99 -27.01
CA GLN A 256 -5.43 38.51 -28.11
C GLN A 256 -5.13 37.83 -29.46
N LEU A 257 -3.90 37.38 -29.66
CA LEU A 257 -3.47 36.62 -30.85
C LEU A 257 -3.51 35.10 -30.65
N ALA A 258 -3.94 34.64 -29.47
CA ALA A 258 -3.99 33.21 -29.18
C ALA A 258 -5.12 32.51 -29.94
N PRO A 259 -4.94 31.23 -30.29
CA PRO A 259 -6.00 30.38 -30.84
C PRO A 259 -7.31 30.43 -30.05
N ALA A 260 -8.44 30.22 -30.74
CA ALA A 260 -9.78 30.25 -30.14
C ALA A 260 -9.94 29.24 -28.97
N VAL A 261 -9.22 28.12 -29.03
CA VAL A 261 -9.19 27.09 -27.98
C VAL A 261 -8.66 27.64 -26.65
N LEU A 262 -7.76 28.65 -26.69
CA LEU A 262 -7.21 29.32 -25.52
C LEU A 262 -8.10 30.49 -25.06
N GLN A 263 -8.65 31.26 -25.99
CA GLN A 263 -9.49 32.43 -25.67
C GLN A 263 -10.86 32.05 -25.09
N GLY A 264 -11.42 30.91 -25.49
CA GLY A 264 -12.75 30.47 -25.08
C GLY A 264 -12.83 29.80 -23.70
N GLN A 265 -11.72 29.71 -22.96
CA GLN A 265 -11.68 28.97 -21.70
C GLN A 265 -12.29 29.75 -20.53
N THR A 266 -12.93 29.02 -19.63
CA THR A 266 -13.43 29.55 -18.35
C THR A 266 -12.77 28.84 -17.19
N SER A 267 -12.59 29.53 -16.06
CA SER A 267 -12.01 28.91 -14.84
C SER A 267 -12.79 27.66 -14.41
N ALA A 268 -14.12 27.68 -14.55
CA ALA A 268 -14.98 26.51 -14.28
C ALA A 268 -14.68 25.33 -15.22
N ARG A 269 -14.46 25.59 -16.52
CA ARG A 269 -14.12 24.54 -17.50
C ARG A 269 -12.76 23.93 -17.20
N VAL A 270 -11.73 24.75 -17.03
CA VAL A 270 -10.37 24.30 -16.68
C VAL A 270 -10.38 23.53 -15.36
N GLY A 271 -11.15 23.99 -14.36
CA GLY A 271 -11.35 23.27 -13.10
C GLY A 271 -11.97 21.89 -13.27
N SER A 272 -12.93 21.73 -14.20
CA SER A 272 -13.52 20.42 -14.51
C SER A 272 -12.53 19.46 -15.18
N LEU A 273 -11.69 19.98 -16.09
CA LEU A 273 -10.64 19.21 -16.76
C LEU A 273 -9.57 18.75 -15.75
N LEU A 274 -9.15 19.65 -14.86
CA LEU A 274 -8.22 19.34 -13.77
C LEU A 274 -8.78 18.26 -12.84
N ALA A 275 -10.06 18.34 -12.50
CA ALA A 275 -10.72 17.34 -11.67
C ALA A 275 -10.74 15.95 -12.34
N ALA A 276 -10.92 15.89 -13.66
CA ALA A 276 -10.86 14.65 -14.43
C ALA A 276 -9.45 14.03 -14.42
N ALA A 277 -8.41 14.84 -14.68
CA ALA A 277 -7.01 14.37 -14.63
C ALA A 277 -6.64 13.83 -13.25
N ARG A 278 -6.99 14.56 -12.18
CA ARG A 278 -6.80 14.11 -10.78
C ARG A 278 -7.60 12.87 -10.42
N ALA A 279 -8.76 12.66 -11.03
CA ALA A 279 -9.55 11.45 -10.77
C ALA A 279 -8.84 10.21 -11.33
N LEU A 280 -8.30 10.30 -12.54
CA LEU A 280 -7.52 9.22 -13.16
C LEU A 280 -6.21 8.94 -12.40
N LEU A 281 -5.48 9.99 -12.00
CA LEU A 281 -4.29 9.83 -11.14
C LEU A 281 -4.63 9.11 -9.84
N ARG A 282 -5.70 9.51 -9.17
CA ARG A 282 -6.14 8.85 -7.92
C ARG A 282 -6.49 7.37 -8.13
N GLN A 283 -7.05 7.00 -9.28
CA GLN A 283 -7.37 5.60 -9.59
C GLN A 283 -6.10 4.77 -9.85
N LEU A 284 -5.16 5.28 -10.64
CA LEU A 284 -3.90 4.60 -10.98
C LEU A 284 -2.93 4.52 -9.79
N CYS A 285 -2.88 5.58 -8.98
CA CYS A 285 -1.99 5.69 -7.82
C CYS A 285 -2.65 5.26 -6.51
N ALA A 286 -3.88 4.72 -6.54
CA ALA A 286 -4.49 4.15 -5.34
C ALA A 286 -3.64 2.99 -4.81
N ARG A 287 -3.49 2.90 -3.48
CA ARG A 287 -2.71 1.83 -2.82
C ARG A 287 -3.16 0.43 -3.27
N SER A 288 -4.47 0.21 -3.40
CA SER A 288 -5.03 -1.05 -3.91
C SER A 288 -4.52 -1.38 -5.32
N THR A 289 -4.49 -0.40 -6.22
CA THR A 289 -3.99 -0.56 -7.60
C THR A 289 -2.49 -0.83 -7.62
N GLN A 290 -1.72 -0.13 -6.79
CA GLN A 290 -0.27 -0.38 -6.62
C GLN A 290 0.01 -1.80 -6.12
N HIS A 291 -0.73 -2.29 -5.14
CA HIS A 291 -0.62 -3.68 -4.68
C HIS A 291 -0.94 -4.69 -5.78
N LEU A 292 -1.92 -4.40 -6.64
CA LEU A 292 -2.24 -5.26 -7.78
C LEU A 292 -1.11 -5.31 -8.80
N PHE A 293 -0.43 -4.20 -9.07
CA PHE A 293 0.79 -4.20 -9.89
C PHE A 293 1.92 -5.00 -9.26
N MET A 294 2.10 -4.92 -7.93
CA MET A 294 3.09 -5.74 -7.22
C MET A 294 2.76 -7.24 -7.30
N ILE A 295 1.47 -7.60 -7.30
CA ILE A 295 1.03 -8.98 -7.52
C ILE A 295 1.35 -9.45 -8.95
N LEU A 296 1.05 -8.62 -9.97
CA LEU A 296 1.39 -8.95 -11.35
C LEU A 296 2.90 -9.13 -11.55
N ALA A 297 3.70 -8.27 -10.93
CA ALA A 297 5.15 -8.33 -11.02
C ALA A 297 5.75 -9.55 -10.28
N SER A 298 5.07 -10.06 -9.24
CA SER A 298 5.57 -11.17 -8.43
C SER A 298 4.44 -12.07 -7.91
N PRO A 299 4.30 -13.32 -8.40
CA PRO A 299 3.30 -14.25 -7.90
C PRO A 299 3.45 -14.56 -6.40
N ARG A 300 4.70 -14.53 -5.89
CA ARG A 300 5.01 -14.72 -4.46
C ARG A 300 4.48 -13.61 -3.57
N TYR A 301 4.13 -12.45 -4.12
CA TYR A 301 3.57 -11.35 -3.34
C TYR A 301 2.23 -11.75 -2.70
N VAL A 302 1.37 -12.46 -3.43
CA VAL A 302 0.08 -12.94 -2.91
C VAL A 302 0.28 -13.84 -1.70
N ASP A 303 1.19 -14.81 -1.81
CA ASP A 303 1.44 -15.77 -0.73
C ASP A 303 2.04 -15.06 0.50
N ARG A 304 3.02 -14.16 0.30
CA ARG A 304 3.60 -13.34 1.39
C ARG A 304 2.57 -12.50 2.13
N VAL A 305 1.72 -11.77 1.38
CA VAL A 305 0.66 -10.95 1.98
C VAL A 305 -0.38 -11.83 2.69
N SER A 306 -0.73 -12.97 2.09
CA SER A 306 -1.66 -13.93 2.69
C SER A 306 -1.12 -14.50 4.00
N GLU A 307 0.16 -14.85 4.06
CA GLU A 307 0.82 -15.34 5.27
C GLU A 307 0.89 -14.26 6.34
N LEU A 308 1.32 -13.05 5.99
CA LEU A 308 1.41 -11.92 6.92
C LEU A 308 0.04 -11.63 7.58
N LEU A 309 -1.02 -11.54 6.78
CA LEU A 309 -2.37 -11.28 7.28
C LEU A 309 -2.89 -12.45 8.13
N ARG A 310 -2.65 -13.70 7.72
CA ARG A 310 -3.00 -14.88 8.52
C ARG A 310 -2.25 -14.92 9.84
N GLN A 311 -0.98 -14.52 9.88
CA GLN A 311 -0.19 -14.48 11.11
C GLN A 311 -0.77 -13.47 12.11
N LYS A 312 -1.13 -12.26 11.67
CA LYS A 312 -1.79 -11.26 12.54
C LYS A 312 -3.08 -11.80 13.16
N LEU A 313 -3.90 -12.47 12.36
CA LEU A 313 -5.16 -13.06 12.82
C LEU A 313 -4.92 -14.21 13.83
N LYS A 314 -3.97 -15.11 13.53
CA LYS A 314 -3.57 -16.19 14.45
C LYS A 314 -3.05 -15.66 15.79
N GLN A 315 -2.26 -14.58 15.78
CA GLN A 315 -1.77 -13.95 17.02
C GLN A 315 -2.93 -13.43 17.88
N ALA A 316 -3.95 -12.81 17.26
CA ALA A 316 -5.13 -12.37 17.99
C ALA A 316 -5.94 -13.55 18.58
N GLU A 317 -6.08 -14.66 17.85
CA GLU A 317 -6.71 -15.88 18.35
C GLU A 317 -5.95 -16.49 19.54
N LEU A 318 -4.62 -16.51 19.48
CA LEU A 318 -3.79 -17.01 20.56
C LEU A 318 -3.93 -16.15 21.84
N LEU A 319 -4.02 -14.83 21.71
CA LEU A 319 -4.29 -13.94 22.83
C LEU A 319 -5.67 -14.18 23.45
N LEU A 320 -6.68 -14.50 22.65
CA LEU A 320 -7.99 -14.87 23.18
C LEU A 320 -7.97 -16.23 23.88
N ALA A 321 -7.28 -17.22 23.35
CA ALA A 321 -7.08 -18.49 24.04
C ALA A 321 -6.34 -18.28 25.38
N LYS A 322 -5.34 -17.40 25.41
CA LYS A 322 -4.63 -17.01 26.64
C LYS A 322 -5.57 -16.31 27.63
N LYS A 323 -6.45 -15.42 27.17
CA LYS A 323 -7.50 -14.81 27.99
C LYS A 323 -8.41 -15.88 28.62
N GLU A 324 -8.89 -16.84 27.83
CA GLU A 324 -9.76 -17.92 28.33
C GLU A 324 -9.06 -18.76 29.41
N ALA A 325 -7.77 -19.09 29.20
CA ALA A 325 -6.95 -19.80 30.18
C ALA A 325 -6.76 -18.99 31.48
N MET A 326 -6.55 -17.67 31.41
CA MET A 326 -6.51 -16.80 32.59
C MET A 326 -7.88 -16.76 33.30
N GLY A 327 -8.97 -16.72 32.54
CA GLY A 327 -10.34 -16.80 33.05
C GLY A 327 -10.68 -18.11 33.75
N GLN A 328 -10.07 -19.22 33.35
CA GLN A 328 -10.17 -20.49 34.07
C GLN A 328 -9.40 -20.41 35.40
N LYS A 329 -8.15 -19.94 35.38
CA LYS A 329 -7.33 -19.76 36.60
C LYS A 329 -7.97 -18.81 37.62
N ARG A 330 -8.62 -17.74 37.15
CA ARG A 330 -9.38 -16.82 38.01
C ARG A 330 -10.56 -17.54 38.70
N ARG A 331 -11.30 -18.37 37.96
CA ARG A 331 -12.41 -19.17 38.50
C ARG A 331 -11.93 -20.19 39.53
N GLU A 332 -10.79 -20.83 39.29
CA GLU A 332 -10.16 -21.76 40.25
C GLU A 332 -9.77 -21.04 41.54
N ALA A 333 -9.08 -19.89 41.45
CA ALA A 333 -8.69 -19.09 42.62
C ALA A 333 -9.91 -18.59 43.43
N LEU A 334 -11.02 -18.25 42.75
CA LEU A 334 -12.28 -17.90 43.39
C LEU A 334 -12.92 -19.10 44.11
N ALA A 335 -12.92 -20.28 43.49
CA ALA A 335 -13.42 -21.50 44.10
C ALA A 335 -12.60 -21.91 45.34
N GLU A 336 -11.28 -21.78 45.29
CA GLU A 336 -10.39 -22.00 46.43
C GLU A 336 -10.67 -21.02 47.57
N GLN A 337 -10.86 -19.72 47.26
CA GLN A 337 -11.27 -18.74 48.25
C GLN A 337 -12.59 -19.15 48.93
N GLY A 338 -13.62 -19.49 48.15
CA GLY A 338 -14.92 -19.92 48.66
C GLY A 338 -14.85 -21.19 49.52
N ALA A 339 -13.88 -22.07 49.29
CA ALA A 339 -13.65 -23.25 50.12
C ALA A 339 -12.89 -22.95 51.44
N LEU A 340 -12.12 -21.86 51.49
CA LEU A 340 -11.31 -21.45 52.65
C LEU A 340 -12.04 -20.53 53.63
N GLU A 341 -12.94 -19.68 53.13
CA GLU A 341 -13.77 -18.77 53.93
C GLU A 341 -14.57 -19.47 55.05
N PRO A 342 -15.38 -20.51 54.78
CA PRO A 342 -16.18 -21.17 55.82
C PRO A 342 -15.30 -21.88 56.86
N LYS A 343 -14.10 -22.35 56.47
CA LYS A 343 -13.13 -22.96 57.39
C LYS A 343 -12.54 -21.90 58.33
N LEU A 344 -12.30 -20.69 57.83
CA LEU A 344 -11.81 -19.58 58.64
C LEU A 344 -12.89 -19.14 59.65
N ASP A 345 -14.13 -18.99 59.20
CA ASP A 345 -15.25 -18.57 60.05
C ASP A 345 -15.47 -19.54 61.19
N ARG A 346 -15.50 -20.85 60.90
CA ARG A 346 -15.63 -21.90 61.92
C ARG A 346 -14.49 -21.89 62.95
N LEU A 347 -13.27 -21.56 62.54
CA LEU A 347 -12.14 -21.42 63.48
C LEU A 347 -12.25 -20.17 64.34
N LEU A 348 -12.73 -19.06 63.78
CA LEU A 348 -12.97 -17.83 64.52
C LEU A 348 -14.08 -18.01 65.57
N GLU A 349 -15.17 -18.70 65.22
CA GLU A 349 -16.24 -19.07 66.14
C GLU A 349 -15.72 -19.91 67.31
N LYS A 350 -15.01 -21.01 67.02
CA LYS A 350 -14.41 -21.86 68.06
C LYS A 350 -13.42 -21.12 68.95
N THR A 351 -12.63 -20.21 68.38
CA THR A 351 -11.67 -19.41 69.16
C THR A 351 -12.40 -18.43 70.09
N ARG A 352 -13.51 -17.82 69.63
CA ARG A 352 -14.37 -16.97 70.46
C ARG A 352 -15.05 -17.77 71.59
N GLU A 353 -15.50 -18.99 71.32
CA GLU A 353 -16.06 -19.89 72.33
C GLU A 353 -15.02 -20.24 73.40
N LEU A 354 -13.80 -20.60 72.99
CA LEU A 354 -12.71 -20.90 73.92
C LEU A 354 -12.29 -19.68 74.76
N GLN A 355 -12.27 -18.48 74.17
CA GLN A 355 -11.98 -17.23 74.89
C GLN A 355 -13.05 -16.85 75.93
N LYS A 356 -14.29 -17.37 75.81
CA LYS A 356 -15.35 -17.15 76.81
C LYS A 356 -15.28 -18.13 77.98
N LEU A 357 -14.53 -19.21 77.85
CA LEU A 357 -14.35 -20.27 78.86
C LEU A 357 -13.11 -20.06 79.73
N VAL A 358 -12.32 -19.03 79.44
CA VAL A 358 -11.18 -18.52 80.23
C VAL A 358 -11.61 -17.20 80.84
#